data_AF-A0A836STW7-F1
#
_entry.id   AF-A0A836STW7-F1
#
_cell.length_a   1.000
_cell.length_b   1.000
_cell.length_c   1.000
_cell.angle_alpha   90.00
_cell.angle_beta   90.00
_cell.angle_gamma   90.00
#
_symmetry.space_group_name_H-M   'P 1'
#
loop_
_entity.id
_entity.type
_entity.pdbx_description
1 polymer ?
#
loop_
_entity_poly.entity_id
_entity_poly.type
_entity_poly.pdbx_seq_one_letter_code
_entity_poly.pdbx_strand_id
1 'polypeptide(L)'
;MFIHGGWLHIISNMWALWLFGDNVEDRLGHLRFMVFYVVCGVAAMFTHVLLSSGSTIPAVGASGAIAGVMGAYFLFYPFARMIVMIPIFFYPFFFELPAALYILVWAWSQLTSGTFTLLTGYNASGVAFWAHVGGFIAGMVLAPLACDTGRRPRCFADEYFPW
;
A
#
# COMPACT_ATOMS: atom_id res chain seq x y z
N MET A 1 12.40 -3.47 4.27
CA MET A 1 11.25 -4.39 4.43
C MET A 1 10.96 -4.74 5.89
N PHE A 2 11.87 -5.37 6.64
CA PHE A 2 11.51 -5.90 7.99
C PHE A 2 11.92 -5.03 9.19
N ILE A 3 12.76 -4.01 8.99
CA ILE A 3 13.17 -3.07 10.04
C ILE A 3 12.22 -1.87 10.04
N HIS A 4 11.89 -1.34 11.22
CA HIS A 4 10.98 -0.22 11.41
C HIS A 4 11.63 0.89 12.25
N GLY A 5 11.35 2.15 11.88
CA GLY A 5 11.96 3.34 12.52
C GLY A 5 11.28 3.81 13.82
N GLY A 6 10.25 3.12 14.30
CA GLY A 6 9.54 3.46 15.53
C GLY A 6 8.18 2.78 15.67
N TRP A 7 7.52 2.97 16.82
CA TRP A 7 6.24 2.33 17.16
C TRP A 7 5.11 2.68 16.19
N LEU A 8 4.91 3.97 15.90
CA LEU A 8 3.86 4.40 14.98
C LEU A 8 4.06 3.80 13.58
N HIS A 9 5.32 3.68 13.14
CA HIS A 9 5.67 3.14 11.83
C HIS A 9 5.36 1.63 11.73
N ILE A 10 5.68 0.83 12.75
CA ILE A 10 5.32 -0.59 12.73
C ILE A 10 3.81 -0.78 12.85
N ILE A 11 3.14 -0.04 13.73
CA ILE A 11 1.68 -0.14 13.92
C ILE A 11 0.96 0.22 12.63
N SER A 12 1.34 1.32 11.96
CA SER A 12 0.71 1.71 10.69
C SER A 12 0.92 0.69 9.58
N ASN A 13 2.11 0.06 9.52
CA ASN A 13 2.40 -0.97 8.53
C ASN A 13 1.57 -2.24 8.79
N MET A 14 1.49 -2.68 10.03
CA MET A 14 0.70 -3.88 10.37
C MET A 14 -0.80 -3.62 10.21
N TRP A 15 -1.26 -2.42 10.55
CA TRP A 15 -2.65 -2.01 10.31
C TRP A 15 -3.00 -2.02 8.83
N ALA A 16 -2.16 -1.42 7.97
CA ALA A 16 -2.37 -1.45 6.54
C ALA A 16 -2.30 -2.89 5.98
N LEU A 17 -1.33 -3.69 6.42
CA LEU A 17 -1.24 -5.08 5.99
C LEU A 17 -2.46 -5.91 6.44
N TRP A 18 -3.02 -5.62 7.61
CA TRP A 18 -4.25 -6.25 8.08
C TRP A 18 -5.48 -5.85 7.26
N LEU A 19 -5.59 -4.57 6.86
CA LEU A 19 -6.72 -4.09 6.06
C LEU A 19 -6.74 -4.58 4.60
N PHE A 20 -5.56 -4.78 4.00
CA PHE A 20 -5.45 -5.06 2.56
C PHE A 20 -4.86 -6.44 2.26
N GLY A 21 -4.09 -7.00 3.19
CA GLY A 21 -3.26 -8.18 2.95
C GLY A 21 -4.05 -9.47 2.89
N ASP A 22 -5.06 -9.64 3.74
CA ASP A 22 -5.91 -10.82 3.80
C ASP A 22 -6.62 -11.10 2.46
N ASN A 23 -7.32 -10.12 1.91
CA ASN A 23 -8.05 -10.26 0.64
C ASN A 23 -7.10 -10.55 -0.52
N VAL A 24 -5.95 -9.87 -0.56
CA VAL A 24 -4.95 -10.09 -1.61
C VAL A 24 -4.27 -11.46 -1.44
N GLU A 25 -4.00 -11.89 -0.21
CA GLU A 25 -3.44 -13.21 0.08
C GLU A 25 -4.41 -14.33 -0.28
N ASP A 26 -5.70 -14.19 0.03
CA ASP A 26 -6.72 -15.17 -0.35
C ASP A 26 -6.84 -15.32 -1.86
N ARG A 27 -6.70 -14.20 -2.58
CA ARG A 27 -6.75 -14.18 -4.05
C ARG A 27 -5.50 -14.75 -4.71
N LEU A 28 -4.31 -14.53 -4.15
CA LEU A 28 -3.05 -15.04 -4.70
C LEU A 28 -2.69 -16.44 -4.19
N GLY A 29 -3.14 -16.79 -2.98
CA GLY A 29 -2.67 -17.91 -2.18
C GLY A 29 -1.37 -17.61 -1.41
N HIS A 30 -1.21 -18.20 -0.22
CA HIS A 30 -0.15 -17.92 0.75
C HIS A 30 1.27 -17.82 0.15
N LEU A 31 1.71 -18.83 -0.60
CA LEU A 31 3.07 -18.84 -1.14
C LEU A 31 3.29 -17.75 -2.21
N ARG A 32 2.32 -17.55 -3.10
CA ARG A 32 2.39 -16.54 -4.16
C ARG A 32 2.32 -15.15 -3.56
N PHE A 33 1.49 -14.94 -2.53
CA PHE A 33 1.44 -13.70 -1.77
C PHE A 33 2.77 -13.38 -1.09
N MET A 34 3.41 -14.36 -0.44
CA MET A 34 4.72 -14.17 0.18
C MET A 34 5.78 -13.73 -0.86
N VAL A 35 5.86 -14.42 -2.00
CA VAL A 35 6.79 -14.05 -3.08
C VAL A 35 6.45 -12.68 -3.65
N PHE A 36 5.18 -12.43 -3.93
CA PHE A 36 4.66 -11.15 -4.43
C PHE A 36 5.05 -9.99 -3.50
N TYR A 37 4.86 -10.15 -2.19
CA TYR A 37 5.18 -9.15 -1.18
C TYR A 37 6.67 -8.79 -1.19
N VAL A 38 7.54 -9.82 -1.20
CA VAL A 38 8.99 -9.63 -1.24
C VAL A 38 9.41 -8.92 -2.53
N VAL A 39 8.93 -9.39 -3.68
CA VAL A 39 9.25 -8.79 -4.98
C VAL A 39 8.78 -7.34 -5.07
N CYS A 40 7.57 -7.03 -4.59
CA CYS A 40 7.06 -5.66 -4.56
C CYS A 40 7.95 -4.73 -3.73
N GLY A 41 8.39 -5.17 -2.54
CA GLY A 41 9.25 -4.30 -1.74
C GLY A 41 10.70 -4.22 -2.23
N VAL A 42 11.21 -5.23 -2.95
CA VAL A 42 12.47 -5.11 -3.70
C VAL A 42 12.32 -4.07 -4.80
N ALA A 43 11.27 -4.16 -5.62
CA ALA A 43 10.98 -3.20 -6.67
C ALA A 43 10.82 -1.76 -6.10
N ALA A 44 10.08 -1.61 -5.00
CA ALA A 44 9.95 -0.35 -4.27
C ALA A 44 11.31 0.24 -3.88
N MET A 45 12.20 -0.58 -3.32
CA MET A 45 13.53 -0.14 -2.91
C MET A 45 14.38 0.30 -4.11
N PHE A 46 14.35 -0.46 -5.20
CA PHE A 46 15.02 -0.07 -6.45
C PHE A 46 14.49 1.25 -6.99
N THR A 47 13.17 1.43 -7.06
CA THR A 47 12.57 2.70 -7.52
C THR A 47 13.02 3.88 -6.68
N HIS A 48 13.06 3.74 -5.35
CA HIS A 48 13.52 4.81 -4.48
C HIS A 48 15.01 5.14 -4.70
N VAL A 49 15.87 4.13 -4.77
CA VAL A 49 17.31 4.34 -5.01
C VAL A 49 17.57 4.99 -6.36
N LEU A 50 16.83 4.61 -7.40
CA LEU A 50 16.99 5.18 -8.75
C LEU A 50 16.53 6.63 -8.83
N LEU A 51 15.38 6.95 -8.23
CA LEU A 51 14.76 8.28 -8.35
C LEU A 51 15.24 9.25 -7.27
N SER A 52 15.75 8.76 -6.14
CA SER A 52 16.19 9.54 -4.99
C SER A 52 17.59 9.15 -4.55
N SER A 53 18.51 8.94 -5.50
CA SER A 53 19.88 8.46 -5.25
C SER A 53 20.71 9.37 -4.33
N GLY A 54 20.40 10.67 -4.28
CA GLY A 54 21.01 11.64 -3.37
C GLY A 54 20.33 11.77 -2.01
N SER A 55 19.28 10.99 -1.74
CA SER A 55 18.52 11.05 -0.50
C SER A 55 19.31 10.44 0.66
N THR A 56 19.41 11.17 1.78
CA THR A 56 19.92 10.64 3.05
C THR A 56 18.83 9.94 3.86
N ILE A 57 17.58 9.92 3.37
CA ILE A 57 16.45 9.28 4.04
C ILE A 57 16.57 7.77 3.84
N PRO A 58 16.70 6.99 4.93
CA PRO A 58 16.80 5.56 4.81
C PRO A 58 15.46 4.97 4.36
N ALA A 59 15.45 4.25 3.23
CA ALA A 59 14.28 3.49 2.75
C ALA A 59 14.07 2.22 3.58
N VAL A 60 13.71 2.40 4.85
CA VAL A 60 13.51 1.36 5.84
C VAL A 60 12.01 1.19 6.08
N GLY A 61 11.55 -0.04 6.27
CA GLY A 61 10.13 -0.36 6.50
C GLY A 61 9.53 -1.34 5.50
N ALA A 62 8.37 -1.86 5.88
CA ALA A 62 7.52 -2.75 5.11
C ALA A 62 6.63 -1.99 4.09
N SER A 63 6.50 -0.68 4.27
CA SER A 63 5.52 0.17 3.58
C SER A 63 5.62 0.13 2.05
N GLY A 64 6.81 -0.02 1.47
CA GLY A 64 6.98 -0.21 0.01
C GLY A 64 6.36 -1.52 -0.50
N ALA A 65 6.49 -2.62 0.24
CA ALA A 65 5.84 -3.88 -0.11
C ALA A 65 4.32 -3.80 0.09
N ILE A 66 3.89 -3.17 1.18
CA ILE A 66 2.46 -2.91 1.48
C ILE A 66 1.84 -2.02 0.41
N ALA A 67 2.57 -1.03 -0.12
CA ALA A 67 2.13 -0.24 -1.26
C ALA A 67 1.83 -1.13 -2.48
N GLY A 68 2.65 -2.16 -2.72
CA GLY A 68 2.35 -3.17 -3.74
C GLY A 68 1.08 -3.96 -3.44
N VAL A 69 0.84 -4.34 -2.18
CA VAL A 69 -0.41 -4.96 -1.76
C VAL A 69 -1.60 -4.03 -2.01
N MET A 70 -1.49 -2.74 -1.72
CA MET A 70 -2.52 -1.74 -2.05
C MET A 70 -2.74 -1.61 -3.56
N GLY A 71 -1.69 -1.73 -4.36
CA GLY A 71 -1.79 -1.76 -5.83
C GLY A 71 -2.56 -2.98 -6.35
N ALA A 72 -2.33 -4.15 -5.75
CA ALA A 72 -3.12 -5.35 -6.03
C ALA A 72 -4.58 -5.18 -5.60
N TYR A 73 -4.80 -4.64 -4.40
CA TYR A 73 -6.14 -4.41 -3.85
C TYR A 73 -6.94 -3.44 -4.72
N PHE A 74 -6.31 -2.37 -5.21
CA PHE A 74 -6.91 -1.41 -6.14
C PHE A 74 -7.46 -2.09 -7.40
N LEU A 75 -6.74 -3.08 -7.95
CA LEU A 75 -7.17 -3.80 -9.15
C LEU A 75 -8.26 -4.84 -8.87
N PHE A 76 -8.15 -5.56 -7.75
CA PHE A 76 -9.02 -6.69 -7.45
C PHE A 76 -10.31 -6.30 -6.73
N TYR A 77 -10.27 -5.24 -5.93
CA TYR A 77 -11.36 -4.84 -5.03
C TYR A 77 -11.69 -3.35 -5.15
N PRO A 78 -11.86 -2.77 -6.36
CA PRO A 78 -12.03 -1.32 -6.51
C PRO A 78 -13.29 -0.77 -5.84
N PHE A 79 -14.34 -1.59 -5.74
CA PHE A 79 -15.64 -1.21 -5.17
C PHE A 79 -15.85 -1.70 -3.73
N ALA A 80 -14.84 -2.36 -3.12
CA ALA A 80 -14.92 -2.72 -1.71
C ALA A 80 -15.08 -1.47 -0.86
N ARG A 81 -15.90 -1.54 0.18
CA ARG A 81 -16.22 -0.36 1.01
C ARG A 81 -15.30 -0.30 2.22
N MET A 82 -14.61 0.83 2.38
CA MET A 82 -13.77 1.10 3.54
C MET A 82 -14.46 2.09 4.45
N ILE A 83 -14.58 1.75 5.73
CA ILE A 83 -14.99 2.68 6.76
C ILE A 83 -13.80 3.60 7.05
N VAL A 84 -13.95 4.88 6.75
CA VAL A 84 -12.98 5.92 7.06
C VAL A 84 -13.48 6.70 8.26
N MET A 85 -12.58 6.90 9.24
CA MET A 85 -12.83 7.77 10.39
C MET A 85 -12.09 9.09 10.21
N ILE A 86 -12.82 10.20 10.22
CA ILE A 86 -12.25 11.54 10.32
C ILE A 86 -12.56 12.10 11.72
N PRO A 87 -11.53 12.40 12.54
CA PRO A 87 -11.75 13.01 13.84
C PRO A 87 -12.12 14.50 13.68
N ILE A 88 -13.40 14.84 13.83
CA ILE A 88 -13.88 16.23 13.81
C ILE A 88 -14.00 16.72 15.26
N PHE A 89 -12.96 17.42 15.75
CA PHE A 89 -12.81 17.80 17.15
C PHE A 89 -12.93 16.60 18.11
N PHE A 90 -14.04 16.49 18.83
CA PHE A 90 -14.33 15.40 19.78
C PHE A 90 -15.32 14.36 19.24
N TYR A 91 -15.78 14.53 17.99
CA TYR A 91 -16.74 13.62 17.36
C TYR A 91 -16.06 12.83 16.23
N PRO A 92 -15.90 11.50 16.36
CA PRO A 92 -15.38 10.68 15.27
C PRO A 92 -16.47 10.52 14.20
N PHE A 93 -16.25 11.13 13.03
CA PHE A 93 -17.14 10.99 11.89
C PHE A 93 -16.73 9.78 11.07
N PHE A 94 -17.63 8.81 10.96
CA PHE A 94 -17.43 7.59 10.17
C PHE A 94 -18.27 7.65 8.90
N PHE A 95 -17.66 7.29 7.78
CA PHE A 95 -18.37 7.13 6.51
C PHE A 95 -17.68 6.08 5.64
N GLU A 96 -18.43 5.52 4.70
CA GLU A 96 -17.92 4.53 3.77
C GLU A 96 -17.42 5.19 2.49
N LEU A 97 -16.28 4.73 2.00
CA LEU A 97 -15.70 5.16 0.73
C LEU A 97 -15.30 3.93 -0.08
N PRO A 98 -15.46 3.94 -1.42
CA PRO A 98 -14.87 2.91 -2.26
C PRO A 98 -13.35 2.85 -2.06
N ALA A 99 -12.83 1.64 -1.90
CA ALA A 99 -11.42 1.32 -1.76
C ALA A 99 -10.57 1.99 -2.83
N ALA A 100 -11.03 1.95 -4.09
CA ALA A 100 -10.34 2.60 -5.20
C ALA A 100 -10.12 4.09 -4.95
N LEU A 101 -11.13 4.81 -4.43
CA LEU A 101 -11.02 6.23 -4.18
C LEU A 101 -10.06 6.53 -3.03
N TYR A 102 -10.14 5.76 -1.93
CA TYR A 102 -9.19 5.88 -0.82
C TYR A 102 -7.74 5.67 -1.29
N ILE A 103 -7.49 4.57 -2.01
CA ILE A 103 -6.17 4.19 -2.49
C ILE A 103 -5.65 5.18 -3.53
N LEU A 104 -6.51 5.70 -4.43
CA LEU A 104 -6.10 6.71 -5.41
C LEU A 104 -5.69 8.03 -4.76
N VAL A 105 -6.45 8.50 -3.77
CA VAL A 105 -6.10 9.71 -3.00
C VAL A 105 -4.76 9.51 -2.29
N TRP A 106 -4.57 8.35 -1.66
CA TRP A 106 -3.29 8.00 -1.02
C TRP A 106 -2.13 7.93 -2.04
N ALA A 107 -2.31 7.27 -3.18
CA ALA A 107 -1.27 7.13 -4.20
C ALA A 107 -0.90 8.49 -4.80
N TRP A 108 -1.90 9.35 -5.02
CA TRP A 108 -1.70 10.73 -5.45
C TRP A 108 -0.90 11.54 -4.42
N SER A 109 -1.16 11.36 -3.12
CA SER A 109 -0.39 12.02 -2.07
C SER A 109 1.07 11.55 -2.04
N GLN A 110 1.34 10.27 -2.32
CA GLN A 110 2.71 9.75 -2.43
C GLN A 110 3.44 10.35 -3.62
N LEU A 111 2.79 10.41 -4.79
CA LEU A 111 3.38 10.97 -6.01
C LEU A 111 3.71 12.46 -5.83
N THR A 112 2.76 13.25 -5.34
CA THR A 112 2.95 14.70 -5.14
C THR A 112 4.02 15.00 -4.09
N SER A 113 4.03 14.26 -2.97
CA SER A 113 5.05 14.43 -1.93
C SER A 113 6.43 14.00 -2.39
N GLY A 114 6.52 12.90 -3.15
CA GLY A 114 7.78 12.43 -3.75
C GLY A 114 8.34 13.42 -4.77
N THR A 115 7.49 13.96 -5.65
CA THR A 115 7.89 15.00 -6.60
C THR A 115 8.33 16.27 -5.89
N PHE A 116 7.61 16.70 -4.85
CA PHE A 116 7.99 17.88 -4.07
C PHE A 116 9.36 17.72 -3.41
N THR A 117 9.65 16.56 -2.82
CA THR A 117 10.97 16.26 -2.24
C THR A 117 12.07 16.28 -3.30
N LEU A 118 11.85 15.76 -4.51
CA LEU A 118 12.85 15.81 -5.58
C LEU A 118 13.15 17.24 -6.05
N LEU A 119 12.12 18.08 -6.17
CA LEU A 119 12.27 19.44 -6.68
C LEU A 119 12.91 20.39 -5.66
N THR A 120 12.61 20.20 -4.38
CA THR A 120 13.03 21.13 -3.32
C THR A 120 14.20 20.62 -2.49
N GLY A 121 14.50 19.32 -2.54
CA GLY A 121 15.41 18.65 -1.60
C GLY A 121 14.89 18.58 -0.17
N TYR A 122 13.68 19.12 0.11
CA TYR A 122 13.11 19.17 1.44
C TYR A 122 12.16 17.98 1.68
N ASN A 123 12.35 17.31 2.82
CA ASN A 123 11.46 16.25 3.28
C ASN A 123 11.30 16.31 4.80
N ALA A 124 10.28 17.03 5.26
CA ALA A 124 9.94 17.13 6.67
C ALA A 124 9.51 15.78 7.29
N SER A 125 8.98 14.88 6.46
CA SER A 125 8.33 13.66 6.90
C SER A 125 9.29 12.49 7.16
N GLY A 126 10.49 12.53 6.57
CA GLY A 126 11.41 11.38 6.55
C GLY A 126 10.86 10.17 5.79
N VAL A 127 9.83 10.33 4.95
CA VAL A 127 9.19 9.24 4.22
C VAL A 127 9.82 9.07 2.84
N ALA A 128 10.14 7.82 2.50
CA ALA A 128 10.65 7.41 1.19
C ALA A 128 9.51 7.29 0.16
N PHE A 129 8.87 8.40 -0.22
CA PHE A 129 7.68 8.43 -1.07
C PHE A 129 7.81 7.63 -2.39
N TRP A 130 8.96 7.73 -3.07
CA TRP A 130 9.20 7.00 -4.32
C TRP A 130 9.27 5.48 -4.14
N ALA A 131 9.55 4.99 -2.92
CA ALA A 131 9.41 3.58 -2.61
C ALA A 131 7.94 3.15 -2.66
N HIS A 132 7.03 3.97 -2.12
CA HIS A 132 5.60 3.68 -2.15
C HIS A 132 5.06 3.70 -3.59
N VAL A 133 5.44 4.70 -4.39
CA VAL A 133 5.03 4.78 -5.80
C VAL A 133 5.54 3.57 -6.58
N GLY A 134 6.81 3.21 -6.44
CA GLY A 134 7.40 2.04 -7.11
C GLY A 134 6.75 0.74 -6.68
N GLY A 135 6.53 0.56 -5.37
CA GLY A 135 5.84 -0.59 -4.81
C GLY A 135 4.41 -0.72 -5.34
N PHE A 136 3.64 0.37 -5.32
CA PHE A 136 2.26 0.41 -5.83
C PHE A 136 2.16 -0.01 -7.30
N ILE A 137 3.01 0.57 -8.16
CA ILE A 137 3.04 0.23 -9.59
C ILE A 137 3.48 -1.23 -9.78
N ALA A 138 4.51 -1.68 -9.07
CA ALA A 138 4.95 -3.08 -9.13
C ALA A 138 3.82 -4.03 -8.72
N GLY A 139 3.07 -3.70 -7.68
CA GLY A 139 1.90 -4.44 -7.24
C GLY A 139 0.82 -4.57 -8.31
N MET A 140 0.46 -3.44 -8.95
CA MET A 140 -0.50 -3.44 -10.05
C MET A 140 -0.07 -4.30 -11.24
N VAL A 141 1.22 -4.35 -11.55
CA VAL A 141 1.75 -5.15 -12.66
C VAL A 141 1.87 -6.62 -12.28
N LEU A 142 2.37 -6.93 -11.09
CA LEU A 142 2.70 -8.29 -10.67
C LEU A 142 1.50 -9.08 -10.16
N ALA A 143 0.51 -8.42 -9.54
CA ALA A 143 -0.62 -9.13 -8.94
C ALA A 143 -1.47 -9.91 -9.96
N PRO A 144 -1.81 -9.38 -11.14
CA PRO A 144 -2.52 -10.15 -12.17
C PRO A 144 -1.71 -11.36 -12.67
N LEU A 145 -0.38 -11.23 -12.74
CA LEU A 145 0.54 -12.30 -13.16
C LEU A 145 0.69 -13.39 -12.10
N ALA A 146 0.61 -13.01 -10.83
CA ALA A 146 0.67 -13.91 -9.69
C ALA A 146 -0.68 -14.58 -9.39
N CYS A 147 -1.79 -14.09 -9.96
CA CYS A 147 -3.12 -14.62 -9.70
C CYS A 147 -3.27 -16.04 -10.25
N ASP A 148 -3.83 -16.95 -9.44
CA ASP A 148 -4.16 -18.30 -9.89
C ASP A 148 -5.54 -18.29 -10.53
N THR A 149 -5.62 -18.51 -11.84
CA THR A 149 -6.91 -18.58 -12.57
C THR A 149 -7.73 -19.81 -12.20
N GLY A 150 -7.13 -20.79 -11.50
CA GLY A 150 -7.80 -22.01 -11.05
C GLY A 150 -8.56 -21.90 -9.72
N ARG A 151 -8.27 -20.87 -8.89
CA ARG A 151 -9.01 -20.63 -7.65
C ARG A 151 -10.20 -19.71 -7.94
N ARG A 152 -11.42 -20.20 -7.71
CA ARG A 152 -12.60 -19.32 -7.69
C ARG A 152 -12.40 -18.28 -6.58
N PRO A 153 -12.59 -16.97 -6.85
CA PRO A 153 -12.60 -15.98 -5.79
C PRO A 153 -13.63 -16.43 -4.74
N ARG A 154 -13.22 -16.52 -3.48
CA ARG A 154 -14.19 -16.62 -2.38
C ARG A 154 -14.83 -15.25 -2.31
N CYS A 155 -16.08 -15.12 -2.76
CA CYS A 155 -16.86 -13.93 -2.44
C CYS A 155 -17.17 -14.00 -0.95
N PHE A 156 -16.58 -13.10 -0.16
CA PHE A 156 -16.99 -12.93 1.21
C PHE A 156 -18.09 -11.87 1.27
N ALA A 157 -19.09 -12.09 2.13
CA ALA A 157 -20.27 -11.21 2.21
C ALA A 157 -19.91 -9.78 2.67
N ASP A 158 -18.79 -9.65 3.37
CA ASP A 158 -18.19 -8.42 3.89
C ASP A 158 -17.33 -7.65 2.87
N GLU A 159 -16.98 -8.23 1.72
CA GLU A 159 -16.26 -7.51 0.64
C GLU A 159 -17.03 -6.28 0.15
N TYR A 160 -18.36 -6.26 0.29
CA TYR A 160 -19.24 -5.19 -0.21
C TYR A 160 -20.09 -4.52 0.87
N PHE A 161 -20.21 -5.14 2.04
CA PHE A 161 -21.01 -4.65 3.16
C PHE A 161 -20.20 -4.75 4.44
N PRO A 162 -19.75 -3.63 5.00
CA PRO A 162 -19.11 -3.64 6.30
C PRO A 162 -20.21 -3.77 7.36
N TRP A 163 -20.75 -5.00 7.52
CA TRP A 163 -21.77 -5.44 8.49
C TRP A 163 -22.94 -4.47 8.78
#